data_AF-A0A1Y3BG34-F1
#
_entry.id   AF-A0A1Y3BG34-F1
#
_cell.length_a   1.000
_cell.length_b   1.000
_cell.length_c   1.000
_cell.angle_alpha   90.00
_cell.angle_beta   90.00
_cell.angle_gamma   90.00
#
_symmetry.space_group_name_H-M   'P 1'
#
loop_
_entity.id
_entity.type
_entity.pdbx_description
1 polymer ?
#
loop_
_entity_poly.entity_id
_entity_poly.type
_entity_poly.pdbx_seq_one_letter_code
_entity_poly.pdbx_strand_id
1 'polypeptide(L)'
;MKFFSGKSINTSNRSQRIEQFENSVKAAGFNLISKKSDCITSTCILFRKQIESLDAEKQIAVPVYFGRFDEWVDKLKNSFTMYKNRPKNENVWMVSDDSTLNGILGMTNCLRQEPGGDRFRCIYSDTELPKPIDFSQAPYDEILKKDLSMNVFKDGQWGTYRLLDLERNYNTVESSEVYLDIVKKGDMSSIKWLVSPMIKNINHNDNVNVQIHYAGLDLKDSLLSSGSMGMEFIERSLGTEFSGYRIDTGENVMGLAFHRAISTSIDIDPQLLITLPNNWKLEDGAASINPLFIVWCSLIHNAHLKPGETILIHPGTSANGLAALQIANQMDCTIIATADTDEKRQYLMKNFDIPEENILNSEDSDFIDRVLVATSYQGVDVVFNTLSNQKLPNLLPIVRDYGRYIDVDQPKSTCKSPLSRNAQYLNISSLICEKSFRNFMPRLMKNFQIWFDQFVKSMKFIFY
;
A
#
# COMPACT_ATOMS: atom_id res chain seq x y z
N MET A 1 -9.74 30.41 25.56
CA MET A 1 -10.32 31.35 24.58
C MET A 1 -11.78 31.57 24.93
N LYS A 2 -12.20 32.82 25.21
CA LYS A 2 -13.61 33.16 25.45
C LYS A 2 -14.38 33.05 24.14
N PHE A 3 -15.40 32.20 24.11
CA PHE A 3 -16.39 32.12 23.03
C PHE A 3 -17.20 33.43 23.03
N PHE A 4 -17.11 34.20 21.95
CA PHE A 4 -18.03 35.31 21.71
C PHE A 4 -19.35 34.75 21.16
N SER A 5 -20.42 35.03 21.89
CA SER A 5 -21.81 34.80 21.46
C SER A 5 -22.09 35.51 20.14
N GLY A 6 -22.43 34.75 19.11
CA GLY A 6 -22.80 35.26 17.79
C GLY A 6 -24.08 36.09 17.87
N LYS A 7 -23.96 37.40 17.70
CA LYS A 7 -25.05 38.21 17.13
C LYS A 7 -25.28 37.71 15.70
N SER A 8 -26.52 37.47 15.31
CA SER A 8 -26.87 37.07 13.94
C SER A 8 -26.25 38.07 12.96
N ILE A 9 -25.36 37.57 12.09
CA ILE A 9 -24.75 38.37 11.05
C ILE A 9 -25.88 38.81 10.12
N ASN A 10 -26.13 40.13 10.09
CA ASN A 10 -27.18 40.75 9.29
C ASN A 10 -26.77 40.67 7.80
N THR A 11 -27.10 39.55 7.15
CA THR A 11 -26.71 39.21 5.76
C THR A 11 -27.18 40.24 4.74
N SER A 12 -28.30 40.92 5.00
CA SER A 12 -28.86 42.00 4.19
C SER A 12 -27.88 43.18 4.00
N ASN A 13 -27.17 43.57 5.06
CA ASN A 13 -26.24 44.70 5.04
C ASN A 13 -24.96 44.37 4.25
N ARG A 14 -24.52 43.11 4.25
CA ARG A 14 -23.34 42.67 3.48
C ARG A 14 -23.60 42.70 1.98
N SER A 15 -24.71 42.14 1.52
CA SER A 15 -25.06 42.14 0.10
C SER A 15 -25.20 43.56 -0.43
N GLN A 16 -25.82 44.45 0.34
CA GLN A 16 -25.92 45.88 0.00
C GLN A 16 -24.55 46.56 -0.11
N ARG A 17 -23.61 46.29 0.81
CA ARG A 17 -22.25 46.85 0.73
C ARG A 17 -21.48 46.35 -0.50
N ILE A 18 -21.62 45.07 -0.84
CA ILE A 18 -21.00 44.50 -2.04
C ILE A 18 -21.58 45.17 -3.30
N GLU A 19 -22.90 45.33 -3.36
CA GLU A 19 -23.57 45.98 -4.48
C GLU A 19 -23.17 47.47 -4.60
N GLN A 20 -23.10 48.20 -3.48
CA GLN A 20 -22.61 49.57 -3.44
C GLN A 20 -21.16 49.68 -3.95
N PHE A 21 -20.30 48.74 -3.56
CA PHE A 21 -18.92 48.67 -4.03
C PHE A 21 -18.86 48.38 -5.55
N GLU A 22 -19.61 47.41 -6.04
CA GLU A 22 -19.72 47.11 -7.47
C GLU A 22 -20.18 48.32 -8.28
N ASN A 23 -21.19 49.05 -7.80
CA ASN A 23 -21.71 50.24 -8.48
C ASN A 23 -20.69 51.39 -8.48
N SER A 24 -19.96 51.58 -7.39
CA SER A 24 -18.90 52.60 -7.30
C SER A 24 -17.74 52.32 -8.26
N VAL A 25 -17.34 51.05 -8.38
CA VAL A 25 -16.28 50.62 -9.31
C VAL A 25 -16.74 50.69 -10.77
N LYS A 26 -18.00 50.35 -11.06
CA LYS A 26 -18.60 50.56 -12.39
C LYS A 26 -18.63 52.04 -12.78
N ALA A 27 -19.01 52.93 -11.86
CA ALA A 27 -19.01 54.37 -12.07
C ALA A 27 -17.59 54.93 -12.35
N ALA A 28 -16.56 54.26 -11.83
CA ALA A 28 -15.16 54.57 -12.12
C ALA A 28 -14.65 54.02 -13.47
N GLY A 29 -15.53 53.44 -14.31
CA GLY A 29 -15.18 52.94 -15.64
C GLY A 29 -14.57 51.53 -15.65
N PHE A 30 -15.03 50.63 -14.78
CA PHE A 30 -14.58 49.23 -14.74
C PHE A 30 -15.73 48.24 -14.99
N ASN A 31 -15.46 47.20 -15.76
CA ASN A 31 -16.34 46.06 -15.97
C ASN A 31 -16.11 44.97 -14.93
N LEU A 32 -17.20 44.45 -14.39
CA LEU A 32 -17.18 43.26 -13.55
C LEU A 32 -16.91 42.01 -14.42
N ILE A 33 -15.80 41.32 -14.17
CA ILE A 33 -15.39 40.12 -14.92
C ILE A 33 -15.86 38.84 -14.23
N SER A 34 -15.61 38.73 -12.93
CA SER A 34 -15.93 37.53 -12.16
C SER A 34 -16.22 37.90 -10.71
N LYS A 35 -17.12 37.15 -10.09
CA LYS A 35 -17.48 37.27 -8.68
C LYS A 35 -17.54 35.86 -8.09
N LYS A 36 -16.77 35.62 -7.03
CA LYS A 36 -16.76 34.36 -6.28
C LYS A 36 -16.94 34.67 -4.80
N SER A 37 -17.92 34.02 -4.17
CA SER A 37 -18.26 34.25 -2.76
C SER A 37 -18.28 32.91 -2.04
N ASP A 38 -17.73 32.89 -0.83
CA ASP A 38 -17.91 31.77 0.11
C ASP A 38 -19.31 31.79 0.78
N CYS A 39 -20.14 32.79 0.45
CA CYS A 39 -21.44 33.10 1.05
C CYS A 39 -21.40 33.41 2.57
N ILE A 40 -20.25 33.29 3.23
CA ILE A 40 -20.09 33.34 4.68
C ILE A 40 -19.27 34.57 5.11
N THR A 41 -18.01 34.69 4.68
CA THR A 41 -17.12 35.79 5.12
C THR A 41 -16.58 36.63 3.98
N SER A 42 -16.20 36.02 2.87
CA SER A 42 -15.34 36.63 1.85
C SER A 42 -15.96 36.61 0.47
N THR A 43 -15.76 37.67 -0.30
CA THR A 43 -16.17 37.74 -1.70
C THR A 43 -15.03 38.34 -2.50
N CYS A 44 -14.52 37.55 -3.44
CA CYS A 44 -13.51 37.97 -4.38
C CYS A 44 -14.20 38.47 -5.65
N ILE A 45 -13.84 39.67 -6.09
CA ILE A 45 -14.42 40.32 -7.25
C ILE A 45 -13.29 40.76 -8.17
N LEU A 46 -13.34 40.34 -9.43
CA LEU A 46 -12.38 40.70 -10.46
C LEU A 46 -12.99 41.76 -11.37
N PHE A 47 -12.32 42.89 -11.48
CA PHE A 47 -12.68 43.98 -12.37
C PHE A 47 -11.61 44.17 -13.47
N ARG A 48 -12.04 44.69 -14.62
CA ARG A 48 -11.17 45.13 -15.71
C ARG A 48 -11.61 46.50 -16.18
N LYS A 49 -10.67 47.41 -16.45
CA LYS A 49 -11.00 48.75 -16.96
C LYS A 49 -11.81 48.64 -18.26
N GLN A 50 -12.86 49.45 -18.38
CA GLN A 50 -13.65 49.56 -19.61
C GLN A 50 -12.77 50.06 -20.75
N ILE A 51 -13.04 49.51 -21.94
CA ILE A 51 -12.40 49.95 -23.18
C ILE A 51 -13.26 51.07 -23.75
N GLU A 52 -12.67 52.26 -23.89
CA GLU A 52 -13.39 53.51 -24.26
C GLU A 52 -13.92 53.50 -25.71
N SER A 53 -13.34 52.68 -26.60
CA SER A 53 -13.80 52.49 -27.98
C SER A 53 -13.94 51.01 -28.32
N LEU A 54 -15.18 50.51 -28.27
CA LEU A 54 -15.56 49.19 -28.77
C LEU A 54 -16.60 49.38 -29.86
N ASP A 55 -16.23 48.98 -31.07
CA ASP A 55 -17.09 49.03 -32.24
C ASP A 55 -17.48 47.60 -32.61
N ALA A 56 -18.77 47.29 -32.49
CA ALA A 56 -19.32 45.98 -32.76
C ALA A 56 -19.18 45.60 -34.25
N GLU A 57 -19.28 46.57 -35.15
CA GLU A 57 -19.20 46.35 -36.61
C GLU A 57 -17.77 46.05 -37.07
N LYS A 58 -16.77 46.39 -36.26
CA LYS A 58 -15.36 46.11 -36.55
C LYS A 58 -14.89 44.76 -36.03
N GLN A 59 -15.74 44.01 -35.34
CA GLN A 59 -15.42 42.64 -34.90
C GLN A 59 -15.73 41.65 -36.03
N ILE A 60 -14.89 40.62 -36.19
CA ILE A 60 -15.18 39.51 -37.11
C ILE A 60 -15.40 38.22 -36.34
N ALA A 61 -16.53 37.56 -36.59
CA ALA A 61 -16.81 36.21 -36.11
C ALA A 61 -16.46 35.20 -37.21
N VAL A 62 -15.54 34.28 -36.92
CA VAL A 62 -15.12 33.19 -37.81
C VAL A 62 -15.62 31.87 -37.23
N PRO A 63 -16.57 31.18 -37.87
CA PRO A 63 -17.01 29.87 -37.40
C PRO A 63 -15.89 28.85 -37.56
N VAL A 64 -15.66 28.04 -36.53
CA VAL A 64 -14.64 26.99 -36.45
C VAL A 64 -15.33 25.67 -36.21
N TYR A 65 -15.31 24.81 -37.22
CA TYR A 65 -16.00 23.53 -37.21
C TYR A 65 -15.07 22.35 -36.93
N PHE A 66 -15.58 21.33 -36.23
CA PHE A 66 -14.89 20.07 -36.02
C PHE A 66 -14.69 19.32 -37.34
N GLY A 67 -13.45 18.98 -37.68
CA GLY A 67 -13.07 18.16 -38.85
C GLY A 67 -13.13 18.87 -40.22
N ARG A 68 -13.96 19.91 -40.38
CA ARG A 68 -14.15 20.65 -41.66
C ARG A 68 -13.14 21.78 -41.86
N PHE A 69 -11.86 21.45 -41.81
CA PHE A 69 -10.76 22.41 -41.80
C PHE A 69 -10.71 23.30 -43.05
N ASP A 70 -11.09 22.76 -44.20
CA ASP A 70 -11.19 23.44 -45.48
C ASP A 70 -12.21 24.60 -45.48
N GLU A 71 -13.25 24.53 -44.65
CA GLU A 71 -14.30 25.56 -44.61
C GLU A 71 -13.91 26.84 -43.85
N TRP A 72 -12.97 26.75 -42.90
CA TRP A 72 -12.70 27.83 -41.95
C TRP A 72 -11.24 28.20 -41.76
N VAL A 73 -10.28 27.30 -42.00
CA VAL A 73 -8.86 27.58 -41.71
C VAL A 73 -8.34 28.74 -42.56
N ASP A 74 -8.62 28.75 -43.87
CA ASP A 74 -8.16 29.83 -44.74
C ASP A 74 -8.91 31.13 -44.48
N LYS A 75 -10.20 31.07 -44.09
CA LYS A 75 -10.93 32.24 -43.61
C LYS A 75 -10.25 32.84 -42.38
N LEU A 76 -9.88 32.01 -41.41
CA LEU A 76 -9.19 32.45 -40.19
C LEU A 76 -7.83 33.09 -40.51
N LYS A 77 -7.02 32.51 -41.40
CA LYS A 77 -5.74 33.08 -41.85
C LYS A 77 -5.92 34.44 -42.54
N ASN A 78 -6.94 34.56 -43.41
CA ASN A 78 -7.24 35.80 -44.11
C ASN A 78 -7.70 36.88 -43.14
N SER A 79 -8.62 36.54 -42.21
CA SER A 79 -9.07 37.43 -41.14
C SER A 79 -7.89 37.90 -40.29
N PHE A 80 -6.99 36.99 -39.90
CA PHE A 80 -5.80 37.36 -39.13
C PHE A 80 -4.91 38.36 -39.87
N THR A 81 -4.63 38.13 -41.16
CA THR A 81 -3.82 39.02 -41.98
C THR A 81 -4.45 40.42 -42.09
N MET A 82 -5.76 40.50 -42.27
CA MET A 82 -6.50 41.78 -42.30
C MET A 82 -6.47 42.51 -40.96
N TYR A 83 -6.52 41.76 -39.85
CA TYR A 83 -6.62 42.33 -38.50
C TYR A 83 -5.27 42.64 -37.86
N LYS A 84 -4.17 42.08 -38.38
CA LYS A 84 -2.80 42.27 -37.86
C LYS A 84 -2.44 43.74 -37.64
N ASN A 85 -2.79 44.61 -38.59
CA ASN A 85 -2.44 46.03 -38.60
C ASN A 85 -3.57 46.97 -38.13
N ARG A 86 -4.74 46.42 -37.74
CA ARG A 86 -5.87 47.24 -37.25
C ARG A 86 -5.57 47.82 -35.86
N PRO A 87 -6.28 48.87 -35.43
CA PRO A 87 -6.21 49.36 -34.05
C PRO A 87 -6.38 48.25 -33.00
N LYS A 88 -5.90 48.49 -31.78
CA LYS A 88 -6.19 47.59 -30.65
C LYS A 88 -7.72 47.57 -30.41
N ASN A 89 -8.26 46.41 -30.02
CA ASN A 89 -9.69 46.14 -29.75
C ASN A 89 -10.57 45.84 -30.98
N GLU A 90 -9.99 45.79 -32.18
CA GLU A 90 -10.61 45.11 -33.33
C GLU A 90 -10.11 43.66 -33.33
N ASN A 91 -10.99 42.73 -32.94
CA ASN A 91 -10.62 41.34 -32.66
C ASN A 91 -11.19 40.34 -33.67
N VAL A 92 -10.52 39.19 -33.76
CA VAL A 92 -10.99 38.01 -34.49
C VAL A 92 -11.56 37.02 -33.48
N TRP A 93 -12.87 36.79 -33.57
CA TRP A 93 -13.63 35.91 -32.69
C TRP A 93 -13.83 34.56 -33.36
N MET A 94 -13.10 33.55 -32.91
CA MET A 94 -13.34 32.17 -33.33
C MET A 94 -14.57 31.63 -32.60
N VAL A 95 -15.54 31.08 -33.33
CA VAL A 95 -16.83 30.65 -32.77
C VAL A 95 -17.04 29.17 -33.04
N SER A 96 -17.33 28.40 -32.00
CA SER A 96 -17.63 26.96 -32.09
C SER A 96 -18.83 26.61 -31.23
N ASP A 97 -19.85 26.05 -31.88
CA ASP A 97 -21.08 25.52 -31.26
C ASP A 97 -21.51 24.18 -31.87
N ASP A 98 -20.65 23.55 -32.67
CA ASP A 98 -21.01 22.41 -33.53
C ASP A 98 -20.73 21.03 -32.90
N SER A 99 -19.82 20.95 -31.92
CA SER A 99 -19.40 19.69 -31.31
C SER A 99 -18.77 19.89 -29.94
N THR A 100 -18.95 18.90 -29.06
CA THR A 100 -18.27 18.81 -27.76
C THR A 100 -16.79 18.44 -27.88
N LEU A 101 -16.35 17.98 -29.06
CA LEU A 101 -14.97 17.57 -29.34
C LEU A 101 -14.16 18.67 -30.03
N ASN A 102 -14.54 19.94 -29.86
CA ASN A 102 -13.85 21.06 -30.49
C ASN A 102 -12.67 21.57 -29.64
N GLY A 103 -11.46 21.53 -30.22
CA GLY A 103 -10.21 21.96 -29.58
C GLY A 103 -9.99 23.49 -29.55
N ILE A 104 -11.01 24.31 -29.84
CA ILE A 104 -10.92 25.76 -29.99
C ILE A 104 -10.25 26.46 -28.79
N LEU A 105 -10.48 25.99 -27.57
CA LEU A 105 -9.85 26.55 -26.37
C LEU A 105 -8.33 26.31 -26.36
N GLY A 106 -7.90 25.10 -26.71
CA GLY A 106 -6.48 24.76 -26.89
C GLY A 106 -5.85 25.55 -28.03
N MET A 107 -6.52 25.63 -29.17
CA MET A 107 -6.07 26.43 -30.31
C MET A 107 -5.94 27.91 -29.95
N THR A 108 -6.88 28.47 -29.19
CA THR A 108 -6.80 29.87 -28.73
C THR A 108 -5.61 30.09 -27.81
N ASN A 109 -5.27 29.13 -26.95
CA ASN A 109 -4.06 29.20 -26.13
C ASN A 109 -2.79 29.26 -26.98
N CYS A 110 -2.72 28.46 -28.06
CA CYS A 110 -1.58 28.47 -28.97
C CYS A 110 -1.50 29.78 -29.77
N LEU A 111 -2.59 30.17 -30.45
CA LEU A 111 -2.61 31.35 -31.31
C LEU A 111 -2.32 32.64 -30.56
N ARG A 112 -2.70 32.74 -29.27
CA ARG A 112 -2.40 33.93 -28.46
C ARG A 112 -0.92 34.11 -28.13
N GLN A 113 -0.11 33.06 -28.24
CA GLN A 113 1.34 33.12 -28.02
C GLN A 113 2.09 33.48 -29.31
N GLU A 114 1.41 33.50 -30.46
CA GLU A 114 1.98 33.89 -31.75
C GLU A 114 2.05 35.43 -31.90
N PRO A 115 2.95 35.96 -32.75
CA PRO A 115 3.05 37.40 -33.01
C PRO A 115 1.75 38.00 -33.57
N GLY A 116 1.11 38.90 -32.81
CA GLY A 116 -0.21 39.49 -33.15
C GLY A 116 -1.40 38.65 -32.68
N GLY A 117 -1.15 37.57 -31.94
CA GLY A 117 -2.14 36.67 -31.39
C GLY A 117 -3.03 37.27 -30.29
N ASP A 118 -2.66 38.44 -29.75
CA ASP A 118 -3.41 39.18 -28.76
C ASP A 118 -4.79 39.66 -29.24
N ARG A 119 -5.07 39.54 -30.55
CA ARG A 119 -6.34 39.86 -31.21
C ARG A 119 -7.33 38.69 -31.26
N PHE A 120 -6.88 37.47 -31.00
CA PHE A 120 -7.78 36.32 -31.01
C PHE A 120 -8.61 36.27 -29.74
N ARG A 121 -9.91 36.04 -29.94
CA ARG A 121 -10.90 35.71 -28.92
C ARG A 121 -11.58 34.43 -29.35
N CYS A 122 -12.10 33.65 -28.40
CA CYS A 122 -12.97 32.54 -28.75
C CYS A 122 -14.28 32.54 -27.99
N ILE A 123 -15.28 31.98 -28.66
CA ILE A 123 -16.61 31.66 -28.16
C ILE A 123 -16.77 30.15 -28.36
N TYR A 124 -16.99 29.43 -27.28
CA TYR A 124 -17.24 28.00 -27.30
C TYR A 124 -18.57 27.70 -26.60
N SER A 125 -19.39 26.85 -27.19
CA SER A 125 -20.55 26.27 -26.52
C SER A 125 -20.65 24.78 -26.83
N ASP A 126 -21.15 24.01 -25.86
CA ASP A 126 -21.52 22.60 -26.03
C ASP A 126 -22.95 22.44 -26.60
N THR A 127 -23.67 23.55 -26.77
CA THR A 127 -25.02 23.64 -27.34
C THR A 127 -25.06 24.69 -28.44
N GLU A 128 -26.14 24.72 -29.22
CA GLU A 128 -26.27 25.72 -30.30
C GLU A 128 -26.29 27.15 -29.72
N LEU A 129 -25.46 28.01 -30.30
CA LEU A 129 -25.38 29.42 -29.93
C LEU A 129 -26.56 30.21 -30.55
N PRO A 130 -27.07 31.26 -29.88
CA PRO A 130 -28.05 32.16 -30.48
C PRO A 130 -27.53 32.79 -31.79
N LYS A 131 -28.24 32.59 -32.90
CA LYS A 131 -27.86 33.12 -34.22
C LYS A 131 -28.77 34.29 -34.62
N PRO A 132 -28.25 35.31 -35.33
CA PRO A 132 -26.86 35.48 -35.76
C PRO A 132 -25.90 35.87 -34.62
N ILE A 133 -24.60 35.66 -34.81
CA ILE A 133 -23.58 36.18 -33.90
C ILE A 133 -23.47 37.70 -34.11
N ASP A 134 -24.14 38.47 -33.26
CA ASP A 134 -24.19 39.95 -33.33
C ASP A 134 -23.71 40.56 -32.01
N PHE A 135 -22.53 41.18 -32.03
CA PHE A 135 -21.92 41.80 -30.84
C PHE A 135 -22.61 43.10 -30.37
N SER A 136 -23.61 43.59 -31.10
CA SER A 136 -24.46 44.70 -30.66
C SER A 136 -25.64 44.24 -29.79
N GLN A 137 -25.95 42.94 -29.78
CA GLN A 137 -27.09 42.35 -29.12
C GLN A 137 -26.70 41.34 -28.04
N ALA A 138 -27.61 41.12 -27.09
CA ALA A 138 -27.47 40.04 -26.13
C ALA A 138 -27.54 38.67 -26.84
N PRO A 139 -26.73 37.67 -26.44
CA PRO A 139 -25.84 37.68 -25.27
C PRO A 139 -24.41 38.17 -25.56
N TYR A 140 -24.07 38.58 -26.80
CA TYR A 140 -22.69 38.82 -27.23
C TYR A 140 -22.13 40.20 -26.88
N ASP A 141 -22.99 41.20 -26.70
CA ASP A 141 -22.61 42.54 -26.25
C ASP A 141 -21.87 42.50 -24.89
N GLU A 142 -22.24 41.56 -24.02
CA GLU A 142 -21.62 41.34 -22.72
C GLU A 142 -20.15 40.92 -22.85
N ILE A 143 -19.86 39.93 -23.69
CA ILE A 143 -18.48 39.42 -23.87
C ILE A 143 -17.61 40.41 -24.63
N LEU A 144 -18.19 41.20 -25.55
CA LEU A 144 -17.48 42.29 -26.23
C LEU A 144 -17.02 43.34 -25.21
N LYS A 145 -17.91 43.77 -24.31
CA LYS A 145 -17.57 44.71 -23.23
C LYS A 145 -16.47 44.17 -22.30
N LYS A 146 -16.48 42.86 -22.00
CA LYS A 146 -15.49 42.22 -21.11
C LYS A 146 -14.14 41.94 -21.80
N ASP A 147 -14.15 41.79 -23.13
CA ASP A 147 -12.98 41.53 -23.98
C ASP A 147 -12.14 40.32 -23.51
N LEU A 148 -12.78 39.27 -23.00
CA LEU A 148 -12.06 38.09 -22.50
C LEU A 148 -11.57 37.23 -23.65
N SER A 149 -10.34 36.72 -23.53
CA SER A 149 -9.74 35.86 -24.56
C SER A 149 -10.50 34.56 -24.84
N MET A 150 -11.19 34.04 -23.82
CA MET A 150 -11.95 32.80 -23.91
C MET A 150 -13.30 33.00 -23.25
N ASN A 151 -14.35 32.62 -23.96
CA ASN A 151 -15.74 32.78 -23.52
C ASN A 151 -16.43 31.46 -23.78
N VAL A 152 -16.96 30.84 -22.73
CA VAL A 152 -17.70 29.60 -22.80
C VAL A 152 -19.15 29.91 -22.49
N PHE A 153 -20.06 29.56 -23.40
CA PHE A 153 -21.49 29.70 -23.20
C PHE A 153 -22.08 28.33 -22.84
N LYS A 154 -22.68 28.23 -21.65
CA LYS A 154 -23.31 27.00 -21.17
C LYS A 154 -24.51 27.34 -20.31
N ASP A 155 -25.63 26.65 -20.52
CA ASP A 155 -26.87 26.82 -19.76
C ASP A 155 -27.35 28.29 -19.68
N GLY A 156 -27.20 29.04 -20.77
CA GLY A 156 -27.59 30.45 -20.84
C GLY A 156 -26.62 31.43 -20.18
N GLN A 157 -25.44 30.98 -19.73
CA GLN A 157 -24.49 31.80 -18.99
C GLN A 157 -23.09 31.82 -19.62
N TRP A 158 -22.42 32.96 -19.50
CA TRP A 158 -21.02 33.13 -19.86
C TRP A 158 -20.08 32.70 -18.74
N GLY A 159 -19.04 31.95 -19.10
CA GLY A 159 -18.01 31.49 -18.19
C GLY A 159 -16.68 31.19 -18.89
N THR A 160 -15.81 30.50 -18.18
CA THR A 160 -14.50 30.03 -18.67
C THR A 160 -14.18 28.70 -18.02
N TYR A 161 -13.52 27.79 -18.73
CA TYR A 161 -12.88 26.65 -18.07
C TYR A 161 -11.66 27.11 -17.27
N ARG A 162 -11.51 26.58 -16.06
CA ARG A 162 -10.41 26.87 -15.14
C ARG A 162 -9.83 25.57 -14.62
N LEU A 163 -8.51 25.53 -14.53
CA LEU A 163 -7.81 24.47 -13.83
C LEU A 163 -7.99 24.71 -12.34
N LEU A 164 -8.53 23.71 -11.65
CA LEU A 164 -8.66 23.70 -10.20
C LEU A 164 -7.77 22.58 -9.67
N ASP A 165 -7.06 22.86 -8.57
CA ASP A 165 -6.35 21.81 -7.85
C ASP A 165 -7.38 20.85 -7.26
N LEU A 166 -7.24 19.57 -7.58
CA LEU A 166 -8.02 18.52 -6.93
C LEU A 166 -7.56 18.42 -5.47
N GLU A 167 -8.50 18.50 -4.53
CA GLU A 167 -8.21 18.32 -3.11
C GLU A 167 -7.54 16.95 -2.90
N ARG A 168 -6.40 16.92 -2.18
CA ARG A 168 -5.54 15.72 -2.06
C ARG A 168 -6.11 14.57 -1.22
N ASN A 169 -7.40 14.61 -0.86
CA ASN A 169 -8.00 13.68 0.10
C ASN A 169 -8.65 12.43 -0.54
N TYR A 170 -8.42 12.16 -1.83
CA TYR A 170 -8.92 10.95 -2.51
C TYR A 170 -8.15 9.65 -2.17
N ASN A 171 -7.18 9.69 -1.27
CA ASN A 171 -6.31 8.53 -0.99
C ASN A 171 -6.96 7.48 -0.08
N THR A 172 -8.11 7.78 0.53
CA THR A 172 -8.80 6.85 1.43
C THR A 172 -10.21 6.61 0.92
N VAL A 173 -10.55 5.34 0.74
CA VAL A 173 -11.88 4.87 0.33
C VAL A 173 -12.33 3.85 1.38
N GLU A 174 -13.60 3.88 1.75
CA GLU A 174 -14.20 2.85 2.60
C GLU A 174 -14.30 1.55 1.80
N SER A 175 -13.71 0.48 2.31
CA SER A 175 -13.71 -0.85 1.68
C SER A 175 -13.78 -1.91 2.77
N SER A 176 -14.58 -2.96 2.54
CA SER A 176 -14.58 -4.16 3.38
C SER A 176 -13.39 -5.08 3.09
N GLU A 177 -12.77 -4.94 1.92
CA GLU A 177 -11.65 -5.76 1.47
C GLU A 177 -10.37 -4.92 1.40
N VAL A 178 -9.47 -5.14 2.36
CA VAL A 178 -8.20 -4.42 2.46
C VAL A 178 -7.07 -5.35 2.89
N TYR A 179 -5.84 -5.00 2.51
CA TYR A 179 -4.62 -5.65 2.97
C TYR A 179 -3.57 -4.61 3.36
N LEU A 180 -2.72 -4.97 4.32
CA LEU A 180 -1.65 -4.09 4.79
C LEU A 180 -0.40 -4.29 3.92
N ASP A 181 0.17 -3.20 3.42
CA ASP A 181 1.40 -3.26 2.64
C ASP A 181 2.25 -1.98 2.77
N ILE A 182 3.49 -2.04 2.30
CA ILE A 182 4.47 -0.94 2.32
C ILE A 182 4.47 -0.24 0.95
N VAL A 183 4.00 1.00 0.90
CA VAL A 183 3.96 1.78 -0.35
C VAL A 183 5.37 2.17 -0.81
N LYS A 184 6.27 2.47 0.12
CA LYS A 184 7.66 2.87 -0.14
C LYS A 184 8.61 2.02 0.69
N LYS A 185 9.37 1.16 0.01
CA LYS A 185 10.31 0.22 0.62
C LYS A 185 11.37 0.91 1.47
N GLY A 186 11.71 0.29 2.60
CA GLY A 186 12.65 0.85 3.58
C GLY A 186 12.07 2.01 4.39
N ASP A 187 10.81 2.39 4.16
CA ASP A 187 10.13 3.48 4.84
C ASP A 187 8.88 2.94 5.53
N MET A 188 9.02 2.56 6.80
CA MET A 188 7.92 2.02 7.61
C MET A 188 6.76 3.01 7.78
N SER A 189 6.98 4.32 7.60
CA SER A 189 5.90 5.32 7.64
C SER A 189 4.95 5.22 6.43
N SER A 190 5.34 4.46 5.41
CA SER A 190 4.55 4.24 4.20
C SER A 190 3.66 3.00 4.26
N ILE A 191 3.64 2.29 5.40
CA ILE A 191 2.73 1.18 5.65
C ILE A 191 1.29 1.70 5.68
N LYS A 192 0.44 1.14 4.82
CA LYS A 192 -0.97 1.55 4.68
C LYS A 192 -1.86 0.37 4.38
N TRP A 193 -3.12 0.49 4.77
CA TRP A 193 -4.20 -0.35 4.25
C TRP A 193 -4.45 0.04 2.80
N LEU A 194 -4.31 -0.93 1.90
CA LEU A 194 -4.60 -0.82 0.48
C LEU A 194 -5.88 -1.60 0.19
N VAL A 195 -6.70 -1.08 -0.71
CA VAL A 195 -7.90 -1.79 -1.18
C VAL A 195 -7.46 -3.07 -1.87
N SER A 196 -7.98 -4.20 -1.43
CA SER A 196 -7.70 -5.48 -2.08
C SER A 196 -8.26 -5.43 -3.50
N PRO A 197 -7.46 -5.72 -4.54
CA PRO A 197 -8.00 -5.80 -5.89
C PRO A 197 -9.12 -6.84 -5.88
N MET A 198 -10.35 -6.43 -6.24
CA MET A 198 -11.49 -7.34 -6.28
C MET A 198 -11.06 -8.62 -6.99
N ILE A 199 -11.12 -9.75 -6.28
CA ILE A 199 -10.87 -11.07 -6.85
C ILE A 199 -12.10 -11.42 -7.69
N LYS A 200 -12.25 -10.73 -8.83
CA LYS A 200 -13.21 -11.11 -9.85
C LYS A 200 -12.65 -12.34 -10.53
N ASN A 201 -13.04 -13.50 -10.00
CA ASN A 201 -12.93 -14.80 -10.64
C ASN A 201 -11.56 -15.07 -11.28
N ILE A 202 -10.53 -15.31 -10.47
CA ILE A 202 -9.47 -16.18 -10.96
C ILE A 202 -10.06 -17.59 -10.88
N ASN A 203 -10.27 -18.20 -12.03
CA ASN A 203 -10.76 -19.57 -12.22
C ASN A 203 -9.79 -20.61 -11.63
N HIS A 204 -9.53 -20.58 -10.34
CA HIS A 204 -9.05 -21.72 -9.57
C HIS A 204 -10.27 -22.23 -8.81
N ASN A 205 -11.03 -23.14 -9.43
CA ASN A 205 -12.29 -23.69 -8.90
C ASN A 205 -12.19 -24.37 -7.53
N ASP A 206 -11.01 -24.39 -6.90
CA ASP A 206 -10.72 -25.10 -5.66
C ASP A 206 -10.24 -24.18 -4.52
N ASN A 207 -9.99 -22.88 -4.76
CA ASN A 207 -9.61 -21.96 -3.68
C ASN A 207 -10.80 -21.65 -2.77
N VAL A 208 -10.52 -21.49 -1.48
CA VAL A 208 -11.51 -21.15 -0.46
C VAL A 208 -11.24 -19.77 0.12
N ASN A 209 -12.30 -19.05 0.47
CA ASN A 209 -12.18 -17.75 1.11
C ASN A 209 -12.15 -17.91 2.64
N VAL A 210 -11.14 -17.31 3.27
CA VAL A 210 -11.01 -17.22 4.72
C VAL A 210 -11.11 -15.76 5.14
N GLN A 211 -12.01 -15.46 6.06
CA GLN A 211 -12.03 -14.17 6.73
C GLN A 211 -11.01 -14.18 7.87
N ILE A 212 -9.96 -13.38 7.71
CA ILE A 212 -8.83 -13.35 8.62
C ILE A 212 -9.19 -12.56 9.87
N HIS A 213 -8.83 -13.11 11.03
CA HIS A 213 -9.01 -12.47 12.35
C HIS A 213 -7.69 -12.08 12.97
N TYR A 214 -6.68 -12.95 12.83
CA TYR A 214 -5.34 -12.71 13.32
C TYR A 214 -4.35 -13.03 12.20
N ALA A 215 -3.33 -12.20 12.06
CA ALA A 215 -2.20 -12.42 11.18
C ALA A 215 -0.92 -12.23 11.98
N GLY A 216 0.00 -13.19 11.89
CA GLY A 216 1.30 -13.12 12.54
C GLY A 216 2.29 -12.29 11.71
N LEU A 217 3.28 -11.74 12.40
CA LEU A 217 4.39 -11.00 11.79
C LEU A 217 5.63 -11.88 11.81
N ASP A 218 6.26 -12.06 10.65
CA ASP A 218 7.43 -12.91 10.50
C ASP A 218 8.70 -12.11 10.13
N LEU A 219 9.87 -12.77 10.16
CA LEU A 219 11.15 -12.23 9.71
C LEU A 219 11.05 -11.64 8.30
N LYS A 220 10.28 -12.29 7.40
CA LYS A 220 10.01 -11.79 6.06
C LYS A 220 9.44 -10.37 6.08
N ASP A 221 8.47 -10.08 6.95
CA ASP A 221 7.81 -8.78 7.04
C ASP A 221 8.77 -7.70 7.55
N SER A 222 9.62 -8.05 8.52
CA SER A 222 10.67 -7.17 9.04
C SER A 222 11.77 -6.86 8.00
N LEU A 223 12.18 -7.87 7.22
CA LEU A 223 13.17 -7.69 6.15
C LEU A 223 12.61 -6.91 4.96
N LEU A 224 11.33 -7.14 4.61
CA LEU A 224 10.63 -6.37 3.58
C LEU A 224 10.43 -4.91 3.98
N SER A 225 10.01 -4.66 5.22
CA SER A 225 9.78 -3.30 5.76
C SER A 225 11.05 -2.49 5.90
N SER A 226 12.15 -3.12 6.33
CA SER A 226 13.46 -2.46 6.43
C SER A 226 14.18 -2.29 5.09
N GLY A 227 13.70 -2.96 4.02
CA GLY A 227 14.35 -2.94 2.70
C GLY A 227 15.62 -3.79 2.60
N SER A 228 15.87 -4.65 3.59
CA SER A 228 17.06 -5.51 3.67
C SER A 228 16.95 -6.81 2.86
N MET A 229 15.76 -7.12 2.32
CA MET A 229 15.53 -8.30 1.48
C MET A 229 16.03 -8.10 0.04
N GLY A 230 16.75 -9.10 -0.49
CA GLY A 230 17.30 -9.08 -1.86
C GLY A 230 16.24 -9.04 -2.97
N MET A 231 16.65 -8.65 -4.18
CA MET A 231 15.75 -8.45 -5.32
C MET A 231 15.10 -9.73 -5.89
N GLU A 232 15.53 -10.92 -5.46
CA GLU A 232 15.05 -12.22 -5.94
C GLU A 232 13.60 -12.53 -5.52
N PHE A 233 13.05 -11.80 -4.55
CA PHE A 233 11.65 -11.88 -4.14
C PHE A 233 10.83 -10.79 -4.87
N ILE A 234 10.18 -11.20 -5.96
CA ILE A 234 9.48 -10.32 -6.91
C ILE A 234 8.16 -9.79 -6.33
N GLU A 235 7.45 -10.61 -5.55
CA GLU A 235 6.22 -10.22 -4.85
C GLU A 235 6.50 -9.87 -3.39
N ARG A 236 5.98 -8.71 -2.98
CA ARG A 236 6.56 -7.88 -1.92
C ARG A 236 5.52 -7.44 -0.87
N SER A 237 4.41 -8.15 -0.79
CA SER A 237 3.36 -7.86 0.19
C SER A 237 3.62 -8.57 1.51
N LEU A 238 3.21 -7.90 2.59
CA LEU A 238 3.35 -8.40 3.96
C LEU A 238 2.40 -9.56 4.25
N GLY A 239 2.76 -10.36 5.26
CA GLY A 239 1.93 -11.40 5.84
C GLY A 239 2.11 -12.75 5.17
N THR A 240 2.56 -13.72 5.94
CA THR A 240 2.73 -15.13 5.54
C THR A 240 1.89 -16.09 6.37
N GLU A 241 1.37 -15.69 7.51
CA GLU A 241 0.62 -16.55 8.41
C GLU A 241 -0.63 -15.86 8.94
N PHE A 242 -1.68 -16.66 9.14
CA PHE A 242 -2.97 -16.17 9.63
C PHE A 242 -3.80 -17.25 10.30
N SER A 243 -4.84 -16.80 11.00
CA SER A 243 -5.99 -17.60 11.39
C SER A 243 -7.29 -16.82 11.20
N GLY A 244 -8.37 -17.56 11.01
CA GLY A 244 -9.68 -17.00 10.75
C GLY A 244 -10.74 -18.07 10.62
N TYR A 245 -11.87 -17.71 10.03
CA TYR A 245 -12.89 -18.68 9.66
C TYR A 245 -13.06 -18.79 8.16
N ARG A 246 -13.27 -20.00 7.71
CA ARG A 246 -13.73 -20.27 6.35
C ARG A 246 -15.14 -19.72 6.15
N ILE A 247 -15.35 -18.94 5.11
CA ILE A 247 -16.67 -18.34 4.84
C ILE A 247 -17.69 -19.41 4.42
N ASP A 248 -17.25 -20.46 3.73
CA ASP A 248 -18.10 -21.52 3.19
C ASP A 248 -18.53 -22.55 4.26
N THR A 249 -17.65 -22.89 5.21
CA THR A 249 -17.92 -23.91 6.24
C THR A 249 -18.11 -23.35 7.65
N GLY A 250 -17.62 -22.14 7.93
CA GLY A 250 -17.57 -21.57 9.28
C GLY A 250 -16.50 -22.19 10.18
N GLU A 251 -15.64 -23.06 9.66
CA GLU A 251 -14.58 -23.72 10.43
C GLU A 251 -13.47 -22.73 10.80
N ASN A 252 -12.98 -22.82 12.04
CA ASN A 252 -11.77 -22.13 12.47
C ASN A 252 -10.55 -22.79 11.83
N VAL A 253 -9.78 -22.00 11.07
CA VAL A 253 -8.59 -22.45 10.35
C VAL A 253 -7.40 -21.54 10.62
N MET A 254 -6.20 -22.12 10.53
CA MET A 254 -4.92 -21.42 10.44
C MET A 254 -4.25 -21.82 9.15
N GLY A 255 -3.41 -20.95 8.59
CA GLY A 255 -2.79 -21.23 7.31
C GLY A 255 -1.51 -20.45 7.05
N LEU A 256 -0.77 -20.96 6.07
CA LEU A 256 0.39 -20.30 5.50
C LEU A 256 0.06 -19.77 4.12
N ALA A 257 0.26 -18.48 3.91
CA ALA A 257 0.16 -17.81 2.63
C ALA A 257 1.54 -17.37 2.16
N PHE A 258 1.70 -17.23 0.84
CA PHE A 258 2.92 -16.66 0.31
C PHE A 258 3.03 -15.16 0.62
N HIS A 259 1.91 -14.45 0.61
CA HIS A 259 1.80 -13.01 0.89
C HIS A 259 0.35 -12.65 1.28
N ARG A 260 0.12 -11.41 1.72
CA ARG A 260 -1.21 -10.82 1.98
C ARG A 260 -2.01 -11.51 3.09
N ALA A 261 -1.34 -12.24 3.99
CA ALA A 261 -2.00 -12.77 5.17
C ALA A 261 -2.45 -11.65 6.14
N ILE A 262 -1.81 -10.48 6.11
CA ILE A 262 -2.28 -9.30 6.85
C ILE A 262 -3.35 -8.59 5.99
N SER A 263 -4.56 -9.16 5.97
CA SER A 263 -5.71 -8.68 5.21
C SER A 263 -7.02 -8.97 5.94
N THR A 264 -8.13 -8.45 5.44
CA THR A 264 -9.48 -8.76 5.95
C THR A 264 -9.95 -10.15 5.51
N SER A 265 -9.59 -10.57 4.29
CA SER A 265 -9.89 -11.89 3.76
C SER A 265 -8.81 -12.34 2.77
N ILE A 266 -8.69 -13.64 2.59
CA ILE A 266 -7.78 -14.25 1.64
C ILE A 266 -8.45 -15.41 0.89
N ASP A 267 -8.27 -15.44 -0.43
CA ASP A 267 -8.57 -16.61 -1.25
C ASP A 267 -7.32 -17.49 -1.32
N ILE A 268 -7.41 -18.70 -0.79
CA ILE A 268 -6.25 -19.59 -0.60
C ILE A 268 -6.57 -21.03 -0.98
N ASP A 269 -5.54 -21.77 -1.42
CA ASP A 269 -5.63 -23.21 -1.64
C ASP A 269 -5.96 -23.90 -0.29
N PRO A 270 -7.03 -24.70 -0.19
CA PRO A 270 -7.40 -25.39 1.04
C PRO A 270 -6.32 -26.34 1.57
N GLN A 271 -5.36 -26.79 0.75
CA GLN A 271 -4.21 -27.59 1.19
C GLN A 271 -3.21 -26.80 2.05
N LEU A 272 -3.29 -25.47 2.05
CA LEU A 272 -2.46 -24.59 2.88
C LEU A 272 -3.12 -24.26 4.23
N LEU A 273 -4.30 -24.84 4.49
CA LEU A 273 -5.06 -24.63 5.71
C LEU A 273 -4.98 -25.86 6.64
N ILE A 274 -5.02 -25.59 7.93
CA ILE A 274 -5.20 -26.58 8.99
C ILE A 274 -6.38 -26.15 9.86
N THR A 275 -7.31 -27.08 10.08
CA THR A 275 -8.42 -26.87 11.03
C THR A 275 -7.87 -26.77 12.45
N LEU A 276 -8.22 -25.69 13.14
CA LEU A 276 -7.83 -25.50 14.53
C LEU A 276 -8.44 -26.60 15.42
N PRO A 277 -7.70 -27.07 16.43
CA PRO A 277 -8.27 -27.84 17.53
C PRO A 277 -9.35 -27.02 18.26
N ASN A 278 -10.40 -27.69 18.74
CA ASN A 278 -11.52 -27.02 19.42
C ASN A 278 -11.11 -26.22 20.68
N ASN A 279 -9.98 -26.56 21.29
CA ASN A 279 -9.44 -25.90 22.49
C ASN A 279 -8.46 -24.76 22.17
N TRP A 280 -8.16 -24.49 20.90
CA TRP A 280 -7.29 -23.39 20.47
C TRP A 280 -8.12 -22.17 20.10
N LYS A 281 -7.66 -20.98 20.48
CA LYS A 281 -8.23 -19.73 19.99
C LYS A 281 -7.65 -19.42 18.60
N LEU A 282 -8.31 -18.53 17.86
CA LEU A 282 -7.78 -18.03 16.59
C LEU A 282 -6.41 -17.37 16.80
N GLU A 283 -6.25 -16.54 17.84
CA GLU A 283 -4.97 -15.92 18.21
C GLU A 283 -3.84 -16.96 18.34
N ASP A 284 -4.10 -18.04 19.09
CA ASP A 284 -3.17 -19.15 19.29
C ASP A 284 -2.77 -19.81 17.95
N GLY A 285 -3.74 -20.00 17.05
CA GLY A 285 -3.51 -20.58 15.72
C GLY A 285 -2.61 -19.71 14.84
N ALA A 286 -2.84 -18.40 14.80
CA ALA A 286 -2.02 -17.47 14.03
C ALA A 286 -0.59 -17.38 14.58
N ALA A 287 -0.43 -17.44 15.90
CA ALA A 287 0.89 -17.43 16.53
C ALA A 287 1.68 -18.72 16.27
N SER A 288 1.02 -19.86 16.08
CA SER A 288 1.65 -21.19 16.11
C SER A 288 1.96 -21.80 14.75
N ILE A 289 1.22 -21.44 13.70
CA ILE A 289 1.24 -22.17 12.42
C ILE A 289 2.62 -22.20 11.75
N ASN A 290 3.27 -21.05 11.54
CA ASN A 290 4.59 -20.99 10.92
C ASN A 290 5.67 -21.62 11.81
N PRO A 291 5.78 -21.31 13.12
CA PRO A 291 6.80 -21.93 13.96
C PRO A 291 6.66 -23.45 14.09
N LEU A 292 5.44 -23.99 14.20
CA LEU A 292 5.23 -25.44 14.18
C LEU A 292 5.61 -26.06 12.84
N PHE A 293 5.28 -25.38 11.73
CA PHE A 293 5.66 -25.85 10.40
C PHE A 293 7.18 -25.88 10.21
N ILE A 294 7.90 -24.84 10.67
CA ILE A 294 9.37 -24.76 10.63
C ILE A 294 9.97 -25.86 11.51
N VAL A 295 9.48 -26.05 12.73
CA VAL A 295 9.96 -27.10 13.64
C VAL A 295 9.72 -28.49 13.08
N TRP A 296 8.55 -28.74 12.50
CA TRP A 296 8.26 -30.00 11.82
C TRP A 296 9.20 -30.24 10.64
N CYS A 297 9.34 -29.26 9.75
CA CYS A 297 10.30 -29.35 8.64
C CYS A 297 11.71 -29.64 9.14
N SER A 298 12.11 -28.98 10.22
CA SER A 298 13.47 -29.03 10.76
C SER A 298 13.76 -30.32 11.50
N LEU A 299 13.08 -30.54 12.61
CA LEU A 299 13.40 -31.62 13.55
C LEU A 299 12.85 -32.96 13.08
N ILE A 300 11.67 -32.97 12.46
CA ILE A 300 10.97 -34.21 12.13
C ILE A 300 11.26 -34.66 10.70
N HIS A 301 11.02 -33.77 9.73
CA HIS A 301 11.11 -34.12 8.31
C HIS A 301 12.56 -34.27 7.83
N ASN A 302 13.46 -33.34 8.21
CA ASN A 302 14.83 -33.34 7.71
C ASN A 302 15.85 -33.95 8.70
N ALA A 303 15.80 -33.58 9.98
CA ALA A 303 16.79 -34.04 10.95
C ALA A 303 16.45 -35.37 11.62
N HIS A 304 15.20 -35.87 11.46
CA HIS A 304 14.72 -37.12 12.05
C HIS A 304 15.08 -37.26 13.53
N LEU A 305 14.76 -36.24 14.34
CA LEU A 305 14.92 -36.25 15.80
C LEU A 305 14.33 -37.53 16.38
N LYS A 306 15.08 -38.18 17.28
CA LYS A 306 14.67 -39.42 17.94
C LYS A 306 14.49 -39.20 19.44
N PRO A 307 13.60 -39.98 20.06
CA PRO A 307 13.47 -39.95 21.52
C PRO A 307 14.79 -40.24 22.23
N GLY A 308 15.06 -39.49 23.30
CA GLY A 308 16.28 -39.61 24.10
C GLY A 308 17.53 -38.92 23.53
N GLU A 309 17.45 -38.31 22.34
CA GLU A 309 18.56 -37.49 21.81
C GLU A 309 18.74 -36.17 22.59
N THR A 310 19.95 -35.62 22.58
CA THR A 310 20.25 -34.33 23.22
C THR A 310 20.19 -33.19 22.21
N ILE A 311 19.32 -32.20 22.42
CA ILE A 311 19.14 -31.06 21.51
C ILE A 311 19.53 -29.73 22.17
N LEU A 312 20.31 -28.91 21.45
CA LEU A 312 20.50 -27.49 21.76
C LEU A 312 19.50 -26.66 20.94
N ILE A 313 18.69 -25.84 21.60
CA ILE A 313 17.74 -24.91 20.97
C ILE A 313 18.22 -23.46 21.17
N HIS A 314 18.48 -22.77 20.06
CA HIS A 314 19.05 -21.42 20.05
C HIS A 314 18.32 -20.49 19.07
N PRO A 315 17.71 -19.37 19.51
CA PRO A 315 17.40 -18.98 20.88
C PRO A 315 16.18 -19.74 21.44
N GLY A 316 16.20 -20.09 22.73
CA GLY A 316 15.13 -20.86 23.38
C GLY A 316 13.80 -20.12 23.46
N THR A 317 13.81 -18.80 23.61
CA THR A 317 12.60 -17.96 23.72
C THR A 317 12.15 -17.33 22.41
N SER A 318 12.64 -17.83 21.27
CA SER A 318 12.09 -17.45 19.96
C SER A 318 10.79 -18.23 19.69
N ALA A 319 9.92 -17.75 18.78
CA ALA A 319 8.70 -18.48 18.41
C ALA A 319 8.99 -19.93 17.97
N ASN A 320 9.98 -20.10 17.08
CA ASN A 320 10.49 -21.41 16.66
C ASN A 320 11.10 -22.20 17.83
N GLY A 321 11.83 -21.53 18.73
CA GLY A 321 12.44 -22.14 19.91
C GLY A 321 11.42 -22.68 20.90
N LEU A 322 10.38 -21.91 21.21
CA LEU A 322 9.28 -22.33 22.09
C LEU A 322 8.48 -23.49 21.50
N ALA A 323 8.25 -23.51 20.18
CA ALA A 323 7.67 -24.66 19.50
C ALA A 323 8.61 -25.88 19.55
N ALA A 324 9.91 -25.71 19.31
CA ALA A 324 10.89 -26.79 19.36
C ALA A 324 11.02 -27.40 20.77
N LEU A 325 11.01 -26.58 21.82
CA LEU A 325 11.05 -27.01 23.21
C LEU A 325 9.90 -27.96 23.54
N GLN A 326 8.69 -27.61 23.11
CA GLN A 326 7.51 -28.41 23.32
C GLN A 326 7.61 -29.77 22.63
N ILE A 327 8.02 -29.78 21.36
CA ILE A 327 8.18 -31.02 20.60
C ILE A 327 9.31 -31.89 21.17
N ALA A 328 10.46 -31.30 21.49
CA ALA A 328 11.59 -32.03 22.08
C ALA A 328 11.24 -32.64 23.44
N ASN A 329 10.48 -31.92 24.28
CA ASN A 329 10.05 -32.42 25.58
C ASN A 329 9.07 -33.59 25.44
N GLN A 330 8.14 -33.54 24.48
CA GLN A 330 7.24 -34.66 24.19
C GLN A 330 7.96 -35.90 23.65
N MET A 331 9.16 -35.71 23.08
CA MET A 331 9.99 -36.81 22.58
C MET A 331 10.99 -37.30 23.64
N ASP A 332 10.88 -36.87 24.90
CA ASP A 332 11.83 -37.24 25.97
C ASP A 332 13.29 -36.93 25.59
N CYS A 333 13.52 -35.87 24.81
CA CYS A 333 14.86 -35.41 24.47
C CYS A 333 15.50 -34.68 25.66
N THR A 334 16.83 -34.75 25.77
CA THR A 334 17.56 -33.91 26.73
C THR A 334 17.74 -32.52 26.13
N ILE A 335 17.12 -31.51 26.74
CA ILE A 335 17.09 -30.15 26.21
C ILE A 335 18.17 -29.28 26.87
N ILE A 336 18.95 -28.61 26.02
CA ILE A 336 19.76 -27.44 26.38
C ILE A 336 19.18 -26.26 25.60
N ALA A 337 18.95 -25.13 26.28
CA ALA A 337 18.37 -23.95 25.66
C ALA A 337 19.23 -22.72 25.93
N THR A 338 19.12 -21.71 25.08
CA THR A 338 19.80 -20.44 25.33
C THR A 338 18.82 -19.31 25.69
N ALA A 339 19.19 -18.50 26.68
CA ALA A 339 18.50 -17.27 27.04
C ALA A 339 19.54 -16.17 27.37
N ASP A 340 19.31 -14.96 26.86
CA ASP A 340 20.16 -13.77 27.00
C ASP A 340 19.80 -12.90 28.22
N THR A 341 18.63 -13.11 28.83
CA THR A 341 18.20 -12.38 30.04
C THR A 341 17.69 -13.32 31.12
N ASP A 342 17.79 -12.90 32.39
CA ASP A 342 17.29 -13.66 33.53
C ASP A 342 15.76 -13.86 33.47
N GLU A 343 15.03 -12.89 32.93
CA GLU A 343 13.59 -12.98 32.71
C GLU A 343 13.23 -14.13 31.75
N LYS A 344 13.97 -14.23 30.63
CA LYS A 344 13.81 -15.32 29.67
C LYS A 344 14.24 -16.66 30.25
N ARG A 345 15.31 -16.70 31.06
CA ARG A 345 15.73 -17.90 31.79
C ARG A 345 14.62 -18.39 32.72
N GLN A 346 14.09 -17.50 33.56
CA GLN A 346 12.99 -17.83 34.49
C GLN A 346 11.73 -18.29 33.74
N TYR A 347 11.43 -17.68 32.60
CA TYR A 347 10.32 -18.11 31.75
C TYR A 347 10.50 -19.55 31.25
N LEU A 348 11.70 -19.92 30.78
CA LEU A 348 12.01 -21.27 30.33
C LEU A 348 11.92 -22.31 31.46
N MET A 349 12.48 -21.99 32.64
CA MET A 349 12.40 -22.87 33.82
C MET A 349 10.96 -23.10 34.25
N LYS A 350 10.15 -22.03 34.33
CA LYS A 350 8.79 -22.09 34.87
C LYS A 350 7.81 -22.80 33.94
N ASN A 351 7.96 -22.64 32.63
CA ASN A 351 6.95 -23.11 31.67
C ASN A 351 7.34 -24.40 30.95
N PHE A 352 8.63 -24.75 30.88
CA PHE A 352 9.12 -25.91 30.15
C PHE A 352 9.94 -26.88 31.02
N ASP A 353 9.97 -26.65 32.34
CA ASP A 353 10.66 -27.50 33.32
C ASP A 353 12.13 -27.78 32.98
N ILE A 354 12.80 -26.83 32.31
CA ILE A 354 14.22 -26.94 31.95
C ILE A 354 15.06 -26.59 33.18
N PRO A 355 16.00 -27.45 33.62
CA PRO A 355 16.90 -27.14 34.71
C PRO A 355 17.74 -25.89 34.43
N GLU A 356 18.03 -25.11 35.47
CA GLU A 356 18.78 -23.85 35.34
C GLU A 356 20.15 -24.06 34.69
N GLU A 357 20.82 -25.16 35.03
CA GLU A 357 22.12 -25.58 34.50
C GLU A 357 22.10 -25.85 32.98
N ASN A 358 20.92 -26.13 32.41
CA ASN A 358 20.74 -26.38 30.99
C ASN A 358 20.28 -25.13 30.22
N ILE A 359 20.16 -23.97 30.89
CA ILE A 359 19.81 -22.69 30.27
C ILE A 359 21.04 -21.77 30.27
N LEU A 360 21.68 -21.70 29.11
CA LEU A 360 22.96 -21.02 28.95
C LEU A 360 22.80 -19.67 28.22
N ASN A 361 23.74 -18.75 28.43
CA ASN A 361 23.80 -17.53 27.61
C ASN A 361 24.83 -17.74 26.49
N SER A 362 24.40 -17.57 25.23
CA SER A 362 25.27 -17.75 24.06
C SER A 362 26.33 -16.66 23.89
N GLU A 363 26.19 -15.53 24.61
CA GLU A 363 27.18 -14.45 24.60
C GLU A 363 28.33 -14.68 25.59
N ASP A 364 28.19 -15.63 26.51
CA ASP A 364 29.22 -15.95 27.49
C ASP A 364 30.43 -16.61 26.82
N SER A 365 31.64 -16.21 27.21
CA SER A 365 32.88 -16.74 26.60
C SER A 365 33.10 -18.24 26.86
N ASP A 366 32.52 -18.78 27.93
CA ASP A 366 32.60 -20.19 28.34
C ASP A 366 31.39 -21.02 27.87
N PHE A 367 30.51 -20.46 27.02
CA PHE A 367 29.29 -21.13 26.55
C PHE A 367 29.54 -22.54 25.99
N ILE A 368 30.54 -22.68 25.10
CA ILE A 368 30.89 -23.96 24.46
C ILE A 368 31.34 -24.98 25.51
N ASP A 369 32.17 -24.56 26.46
CA ASP A 369 32.68 -25.43 27.52
C ASP A 369 31.53 -25.90 28.42
N ARG A 370 30.56 -25.03 28.74
CA ARG A 370 29.38 -25.40 29.53
C ARG A 370 28.50 -26.42 28.83
N VAL A 371 28.27 -26.28 27.52
CA VAL A 371 27.52 -27.29 26.74
C VAL A 371 28.24 -28.63 26.76
N LEU A 372 29.57 -28.63 26.59
CA LEU A 372 30.36 -29.86 26.64
C LEU A 372 30.32 -30.49 28.04
N VAL A 373 30.47 -29.72 29.11
CA VAL A 373 30.37 -30.22 30.49
C VAL A 373 28.98 -30.82 30.75
N ALA A 374 27.91 -30.13 30.37
CA ALA A 374 26.53 -30.62 30.51
C ALA A 374 26.26 -31.92 29.75
N THR A 375 27.03 -32.19 28.69
CA THR A 375 26.90 -33.37 27.83
C THR A 375 28.01 -34.41 28.06
N SER A 376 28.73 -34.33 29.19
CA SER A 376 29.86 -35.23 29.50
C SER A 376 30.91 -35.29 28.38
N TYR A 377 31.17 -34.14 27.77
CA TYR A 377 32.08 -33.89 26.65
C TYR A 377 31.74 -34.64 25.36
N GLN A 378 30.52 -35.20 25.24
CA GLN A 378 30.06 -35.85 24.02
C GLN A 378 29.50 -34.85 23.00
N GLY A 379 29.00 -33.70 23.46
CA GLY A 379 28.25 -32.76 22.63
C GLY A 379 26.78 -33.14 22.48
N VAL A 380 26.08 -32.44 21.59
CA VAL A 380 24.65 -32.59 21.33
C VAL A 380 24.39 -33.33 20.02
N ASP A 381 23.27 -34.06 19.97
CA ASP A 381 22.75 -34.72 18.77
C ASP A 381 22.33 -33.75 17.70
N VAL A 382 21.59 -32.72 18.13
CA VAL A 382 20.97 -31.75 17.24
C VAL A 382 21.26 -30.36 17.78
N VAL A 383 21.70 -29.46 16.91
CA VAL A 383 21.64 -28.02 17.15
C VAL A 383 20.53 -27.45 16.27
N PHE A 384 19.55 -26.81 16.89
CA PHE A 384 18.49 -26.07 16.20
C PHE A 384 18.75 -24.57 16.37
N ASN A 385 19.42 -23.99 15.39
CA ASN A 385 19.72 -22.56 15.34
C ASN A 385 18.68 -21.82 14.49
N THR A 386 18.06 -20.80 15.07
CA THR A 386 17.08 -19.92 14.42
C THR A 386 17.50 -18.46 14.41
N LEU A 387 18.71 -18.17 14.91
CA LEU A 387 19.26 -16.81 14.90
C LEU A 387 19.93 -16.53 13.56
N SER A 388 19.51 -15.46 12.89
CA SER A 388 19.96 -15.08 11.55
C SER A 388 21.16 -14.12 11.51
N ASN A 389 21.85 -13.88 12.64
CA ASN A 389 22.86 -12.81 12.77
C ASN A 389 24.30 -13.28 12.53
N GLN A 390 25.12 -12.47 11.86
CA GLN A 390 26.52 -12.75 11.47
C GLN A 390 27.51 -12.95 12.64
N LYS A 391 27.10 -12.74 13.89
CA LYS A 391 27.93 -12.89 15.10
C LYS A 391 27.55 -14.12 15.91
N LEU A 392 27.29 -15.25 15.26
CA LEU A 392 27.08 -16.49 16.00
C LEU A 392 28.39 -17.04 16.55
N PRO A 393 28.41 -17.53 17.80
CA PRO A 393 29.47 -18.43 18.24
C PRO A 393 29.51 -19.62 17.27
N ASN A 394 30.70 -20.09 16.92
CA ASN A 394 30.83 -21.32 16.13
C ASN A 394 30.29 -22.48 16.99
N LEU A 395 29.06 -22.90 16.70
CA LEU A 395 28.35 -23.98 17.39
C LEU A 395 28.70 -25.37 16.83
N LEU A 396 29.51 -25.48 15.79
CA LEU A 396 29.93 -26.78 15.25
C LEU A 396 30.74 -27.65 16.24
N PRO A 397 31.62 -27.11 17.11
CA PRO A 397 32.40 -27.91 18.05
C PRO A 397 31.56 -28.67 19.10
N ILE A 398 30.31 -28.25 19.34
CA ILE A 398 29.42 -28.93 20.28
C ILE A 398 28.56 -30.01 19.61
N VAL A 399 28.57 -30.12 18.28
CA VAL A 399 27.83 -31.18 17.57
C VAL A 399 28.58 -32.49 17.72
N ARG A 400 27.92 -33.53 18.24
CA ARG A 400 28.55 -34.85 18.41
C ARG A 400 28.77 -35.55 17.06
N ASP A 401 29.53 -36.66 17.06
CA ASP A 401 29.68 -37.49 15.87
C ASP A 401 28.32 -37.99 15.37
N TYR A 402 28.09 -37.87 14.05
CA TYR A 402 26.80 -38.15 13.41
C TYR A 402 25.64 -37.25 13.83
N GLY A 403 25.92 -36.14 14.53
CA GLY A 403 24.93 -35.12 14.87
C GLY A 403 24.47 -34.29 13.68
N ARG A 404 23.43 -33.47 13.89
CA ARG A 404 22.81 -32.62 12.88
C ARG A 404 22.83 -31.16 13.33
N TYR A 405 23.38 -30.30 12.50
CA TYR A 405 23.33 -28.86 12.68
C TYR A 405 22.26 -28.29 11.76
N ILE A 406 21.22 -27.69 12.34
CA ILE A 406 20.12 -27.07 11.61
C ILE A 406 20.24 -25.57 11.75
N ASP A 407 20.24 -24.88 10.62
CA ASP A 407 20.33 -23.43 10.54
C ASP A 407 19.11 -22.89 9.81
N VAL A 408 18.29 -22.08 10.50
CA VAL A 408 17.08 -21.48 9.96
C VAL A 408 17.36 -20.04 9.51
N ASP A 409 17.06 -19.74 8.25
CA ASP A 409 17.14 -18.40 7.66
C ASP A 409 18.51 -17.72 7.65
N GLN A 410 19.58 -18.52 7.51
CA GLN A 410 20.91 -17.99 7.17
C GLN A 410 21.21 -18.05 5.67
N PRO A 411 21.23 -16.90 4.98
CA PRO A 411 21.45 -16.83 3.53
C PRO A 411 22.93 -17.00 3.13
N LYS A 412 23.86 -17.03 4.08
CA LYS A 412 25.29 -17.23 3.83
C LYS A 412 25.83 -18.26 4.79
N SER A 413 25.91 -19.51 4.35
CA SER A 413 26.75 -20.51 5.00
C SER A 413 28.19 -19.98 5.01
N THR A 414 28.59 -19.37 6.12
CA THR A 414 29.98 -19.07 6.43
C THR A 414 30.71 -20.30 6.95
N CYS A 415 30.12 -21.50 6.85
CA CYS A 415 30.78 -22.75 7.18
C CYS A 415 31.82 -23.09 6.10
N LYS A 416 32.88 -22.28 6.02
CA LYS A 416 34.11 -22.56 5.27
C LYS A 416 35.03 -23.51 6.04
N SER A 417 34.73 -23.76 7.31
CA SER A 417 35.39 -24.77 8.13
C SER A 417 34.88 -26.15 7.75
N PRO A 418 35.77 -27.11 7.42
CA PRO A 418 35.36 -28.50 7.26
C PRO A 418 34.69 -28.97 8.55
N LEU A 419 33.55 -29.65 8.43
CA LEU A 419 32.94 -30.38 9.53
C LEU A 419 33.99 -31.41 9.99
N SER A 420 34.59 -31.18 11.16
CA SER A 420 35.65 -32.03 11.71
C SER A 420 35.12 -33.37 12.25
N ARG A 421 33.80 -33.53 12.27
CA ARG A 421 33.03 -34.69 12.72
C ARG A 421 32.09 -35.12 11.60
N ASN A 422 31.66 -36.38 11.59
CA ASN A 422 30.71 -36.94 10.60
C ASN A 422 29.27 -36.34 10.73
N ALA A 423 29.17 -35.04 11.00
CA ALA A 423 27.93 -34.32 11.23
C ALA A 423 27.30 -33.83 9.92
N GLN A 424 25.98 -33.69 9.93
CA GLN A 424 25.20 -33.17 8.81
C GLN A 424 24.88 -31.69 9.05
N TYR A 425 24.94 -30.88 7.99
CA TYR A 425 24.50 -29.48 8.03
C TYR A 425 23.23 -29.33 7.18
N LEU A 426 22.16 -28.84 7.80
CA LEU A 426 20.84 -28.65 7.20
C LEU A 426 20.50 -27.17 7.23
N ASN A 427 20.33 -26.55 6.06
CA ASN A 427 19.87 -25.17 5.95
C ASN A 427 18.38 -25.19 5.57
N ILE A 428 17.57 -24.52 6.38
CA ILE A 428 16.13 -24.41 6.19
C ILE A 428 15.79 -22.94 6.09
N SER A 429 15.11 -22.54 5.02
CA SER A 429 14.68 -21.15 4.88
C SER A 429 13.16 -21.04 4.96
N SER A 430 12.66 -20.15 5.83
CA SER A 430 11.29 -19.65 5.81
C SER A 430 11.05 -18.75 4.58
N LEU A 431 12.11 -18.16 4.04
CA LEU A 431 12.08 -17.30 2.85
C LEU A 431 12.08 -18.10 1.55
N ILE A 432 10.96 -18.75 1.27
CA ILE A 432 10.76 -19.51 0.03
C ILE A 432 10.35 -18.55 -1.09
N CYS A 433 10.79 -18.76 -2.33
CA CYS A 433 10.31 -17.98 -3.48
C CYS A 433 8.94 -18.47 -3.95
N GLU A 434 8.16 -17.60 -4.61
CA GLU A 434 6.77 -17.88 -4.99
C GLU A 434 6.60 -19.18 -5.78
N LYS A 435 7.47 -19.39 -6.77
CA LYS A 435 7.45 -20.60 -7.61
C LYS A 435 7.63 -21.86 -6.77
N SER A 436 8.56 -21.84 -5.81
CA SER A 436 8.78 -22.97 -4.91
C SER A 436 7.63 -23.14 -3.93
N PHE A 437 7.07 -22.04 -3.42
CA PHE A 437 5.90 -22.08 -2.54
C PHE A 437 4.71 -22.76 -3.23
N ARG A 438 4.33 -22.29 -4.43
CA ARG A 438 3.22 -22.87 -5.20
C ARG A 438 3.43 -24.35 -5.55
N ASN A 439 4.67 -24.76 -5.85
CA ASN A 439 4.96 -26.13 -6.31
C ASN A 439 5.12 -27.15 -5.17
N PHE A 440 5.62 -26.73 -4.00
CA PHE A 440 6.01 -27.66 -2.93
C PHE A 440 5.20 -27.51 -1.65
N MET A 441 4.72 -26.30 -1.34
CA MET A 441 4.06 -26.04 -0.06
C MET A 441 2.78 -26.86 0.15
N PRO A 442 1.87 -27.02 -0.83
CA PRO A 442 0.67 -27.84 -0.64
C PRO A 442 0.99 -29.29 -0.24
N ARG A 443 2.02 -29.89 -0.86
CA ARG A 443 2.45 -31.25 -0.55
C ARG A 443 3.07 -31.35 0.85
N LEU A 444 3.89 -30.38 1.25
CA LEU A 444 4.50 -30.34 2.58
C LEU A 444 3.44 -30.12 3.65
N MET A 445 2.52 -29.18 3.43
CA MET A 445 1.40 -28.89 4.33
C MET A 445 0.51 -30.10 4.55
N LYS A 446 0.26 -30.91 3.52
CA LYS A 446 -0.47 -32.18 3.69
C LYS A 446 0.23 -33.15 4.65
N ASN A 447 1.55 -33.31 4.54
CA ASN A 447 2.31 -34.18 5.45
C ASN A 447 2.39 -33.59 6.87
N PHE A 448 2.55 -32.27 6.96
CA PHE A 448 2.52 -31.55 8.21
C PHE A 448 1.16 -31.69 8.91
N GLN A 449 0.04 -31.61 8.18
CA GLN A 449 -1.30 -31.81 8.72
C GLN A 449 -1.47 -33.21 9.32
N ILE A 450 -0.98 -34.26 8.65
CA ILE A 450 -1.03 -35.64 9.18
C ILE A 450 -0.27 -35.71 10.51
N TRP A 451 0.92 -35.13 10.58
CA TRP A 451 1.72 -35.10 11.81
C TRP A 451 1.05 -34.24 12.90
N PHE A 452 0.53 -33.07 12.54
CA PHE A 452 -0.16 -32.16 13.45
C PHE A 452 -1.38 -32.84 14.10
N ASP A 453 -2.18 -33.54 13.29
CA ASP A 453 -3.36 -34.27 13.75
C ASP A 453 -3.02 -35.42 14.70
N GLN A 454 -1.89 -36.09 14.49
CA GLN A 454 -1.46 -37.22 15.30
C GLN A 454 -0.78 -36.81 16.62
N PHE A 455 0.01 -35.74 16.61
CA PHE A 455 0.91 -35.41 17.71
C PHE A 455 0.55 -34.11 18.42
N VAL A 456 0.20 -33.06 17.68
CA VAL A 456 0.01 -31.72 18.24
C VAL A 456 -1.42 -31.52 18.76
N LYS A 457 -2.43 -32.04 18.08
CA LYS A 457 -3.84 -31.88 18.49
C LYS A 457 -4.13 -32.40 19.91
N SER A 458 -3.44 -33.46 20.33
CA SER A 458 -3.57 -34.03 21.68
C SER A 458 -2.66 -33.37 22.72
N MET A 459 -1.72 -32.52 22.29
CA MET A 459 -0.76 -31.88 23.18
C MET A 459 -1.40 -30.69 23.89
N LYS A 460 -1.10 -30.54 25.19
CA LYS A 460 -1.33 -29.28 25.88
C LYS A 460 -0.25 -28.29 25.47
N PHE A 461 -0.52 -27.55 24.41
CA PHE A 461 0.42 -26.57 23.88
C PHE A 461 0.43 -25.30 24.75
N ILE A 462 1.61 -24.74 24.95
CA ILE A 462 1.85 -23.46 25.62
C ILE A 462 2.02 -22.43 24.51
N PHE A 463 1.03 -21.55 24.39
CA PHE A 463 1.07 -20.39 23.49
C PHE A 463 1.82 -19.24 24.16
N TYR A 464 2.40 -18.35 23.35
CA TYR A 464 3.25 -17.24 23.77
C TYR A 464 2.68 -15.89 23.35
#